data_AF-A0A845DX31-F1
#
_entry.id   AF-A0A845DX31-F1
#
_cell.length_a   1.000
_cell.length_b   1.000
_cell.length_c   1.000
_cell.angle_alpha   90.00
_cell.angle_beta   90.00
_cell.angle_gamma   90.00
#
_symmetry.space_group_name_H-M   'P 1'
#
loop_
_entity.id
_entity.type
_entity.pdbx_description
1 polymer ?
#
loop_
_entity_poly.entity_id
_entity_poly.type
_entity_poly.pdbx_seq_one_letter_code
_entity_poly.pdbx_strand_id
1 'polypeptide(L)'
;MRLYIAEKPSLARAIATAITNSPQRRQGYLDCGGGVYVSWCVGHLLEPIEPGDYRPEWRRWRMELLPMIPEDWQRRPKEDVRDQLTVLERLTAQA
;
A
#
# COMPACT_ATOMS: atom_id res chain seq x y z
N MET A 1 18.75 6.43 0.12
CA MET A 1 18.61 4.96 0.13
C MET A 1 17.90 4.57 -1.16
N ARG A 2 17.91 3.31 -1.64
CA ARG A 2 17.12 2.92 -2.83
C ARG A 2 16.09 1.86 -2.45
N LEU A 3 14.81 2.22 -2.57
CA LEU A 3 13.68 1.35 -2.26
C LEU A 3 12.99 0.86 -3.55
N TYR A 4 12.82 -0.44 -3.68
CA TYR A 4 11.96 -1.07 -4.69
C TYR A 4 10.66 -1.53 -4.03
N ILE A 5 9.51 -1.17 -4.60
CA ILE A 5 8.18 -1.60 -4.13
C ILE A 5 7.56 -2.48 -5.22
N ALA A 6 7.48 -3.78 -4.96
CA ALA A 6 6.86 -4.75 -5.86
C ALA A 6 5.34 -4.87 -5.61
N GLU A 7 4.58 -5.39 -6.56
CA GLU A 7 3.13 -5.63 -6.38
C GLU A 7 2.83 -6.73 -5.34
N LYS A 8 3.73 -7.71 -5.19
CA LYS A 8 3.52 -8.90 -4.35
C LYS A 8 4.82 -9.49 -3.83
N PRO A 9 4.78 -10.30 -2.75
CA PRO A 9 5.99 -10.84 -2.11
C PRO A 9 6.87 -11.69 -3.05
N SER A 10 6.27 -12.43 -3.99
CA SER A 10 7.03 -13.27 -4.91
C SER A 10 7.89 -12.46 -5.88
N LEU A 11 7.37 -11.33 -6.37
CA LEU A 11 8.11 -10.42 -7.24
C LEU A 11 9.24 -9.72 -6.49
N ALA A 12 9.00 -9.29 -5.24
CA ALA A 12 10.04 -8.72 -4.39
C ALA A 12 11.21 -9.69 -4.17
N ARG A 13 10.92 -10.98 -3.93
CA ARG A 13 11.98 -12.00 -3.82
C ARG A 13 12.79 -12.12 -5.11
N ALA A 14 12.13 -12.16 -6.28
CA ALA A 14 12.82 -12.25 -7.56
C ALA A 14 13.75 -11.03 -7.80
N ILE A 15 13.27 -9.82 -7.49
CA ILE A 15 14.08 -8.58 -7.58
C ILE A 15 15.28 -8.66 -6.63
N ALA A 16 15.06 -9.05 -5.37
CA ALA A 16 16.13 -9.13 -4.38
C ALA A 16 17.21 -10.15 -4.76
N THR A 17 16.83 -11.33 -5.28
CA THR A 17 17.76 -12.36 -5.75
C THR A 17 18.58 -11.89 -6.96
N ALA A 18 18.03 -11.04 -7.83
CA ALA A 18 18.79 -10.46 -8.93
C ALA A 18 19.82 -9.40 -8.47
N ILE A 19 19.58 -8.77 -7.31
CA ILE A 19 20.48 -7.77 -6.74
C ILE A 19 21.60 -8.42 -5.92
N THR A 20 21.28 -9.44 -5.12
CA THR A 20 22.25 -10.10 -4.24
C THR A 20 21.87 -11.56 -3.99
N ASN A 21 22.89 -12.39 -3.76
CA ASN A 21 22.73 -13.80 -3.40
C ASN A 21 22.30 -14.02 -1.93
N SER A 22 22.31 -12.98 -1.10
CA SER A 22 22.07 -13.10 0.35
C SER A 22 21.25 -11.94 0.95
N PRO A 23 20.03 -11.68 0.43
CA PRO A 23 19.17 -10.63 0.97
C PRO A 23 18.75 -10.96 2.41
N GLN A 24 18.91 -10.00 3.32
CA GLN A 24 18.52 -10.14 4.72
C GLN A 24 17.02 -9.91 4.86
N ARG A 25 16.30 -10.90 5.38
CA ARG A 25 14.85 -10.79 5.58
C ARG A 25 14.52 -9.93 6.79
N ARG A 26 13.68 -8.92 6.58
CA ARG A 26 13.10 -8.07 7.62
C ARG A 26 11.58 -8.18 7.58
N GLN A 27 10.91 -7.61 8.58
CA GLN A 27 9.44 -7.56 8.58
C GLN A 27 8.95 -6.64 7.47
N GLY A 28 8.34 -7.23 6.43
CA GLY A 28 7.75 -6.51 5.30
C GLY A 28 8.72 -6.04 4.20
N TYR A 29 10.01 -6.36 4.27
CA TYR A 29 10.98 -6.06 3.21
C TYR A 29 12.24 -6.93 3.28
N LEU A 30 13.05 -6.87 2.23
CA LEU A 30 14.36 -7.50 2.10
C LEU A 30 15.43 -6.41 2.04
N ASP A 31 16.46 -6.55 2.85
CA ASP A 31 17.64 -5.70 2.81
C ASP A 31 18.71 -6.36 1.93
N CYS A 32 19.02 -5.74 0.79
CA CYS A 32 19.97 -6.26 -0.19
C CYS A 32 21.41 -5.76 0.05
N GLY A 33 21.66 -4.99 1.12
CA GLY A 33 22.93 -4.32 1.35
C GLY A 33 23.13 -3.11 0.44
N GLY A 34 24.20 -2.34 0.69
CA GLY A 34 24.53 -1.16 -0.12
C GLY A 34 23.45 -0.06 -0.11
N GLY A 35 22.58 -0.04 0.90
CA GLY A 35 21.44 0.89 1.00
C GLY A 35 20.29 0.56 0.04
N VAL A 36 20.20 -0.67 -0.48
CA VAL A 36 19.13 -1.12 -1.37
C VAL A 36 18.15 -2.01 -0.63
N TYR A 37 16.88 -1.61 -0.55
CA TYR A 37 15.80 -2.35 0.08
C TYR A 37 14.71 -2.72 -0.94
N VAL A 38 14.13 -3.91 -0.79
CA VAL A 38 13.05 -4.41 -1.65
C VAL A 38 11.86 -4.80 -0.78
N SER A 39 10.76 -4.07 -0.93
CA SER A 39 9.48 -4.32 -0.26
C SER A 39 8.39 -4.64 -1.28
N TRP A 40 7.15 -4.83 -0.82
CA TRP A 40 6.02 -5.21 -1.66
C TRP A 40 4.68 -4.71 -1.10
N CYS A 41 3.71 -4.63 -2.00
CA CYS A 41 2.29 -4.54 -1.65
C CYS A 41 1.72 -5.94 -1.39
N VAL A 42 0.52 -5.99 -0.79
CA VAL A 42 -0.29 -7.20 -0.65
C VAL A 42 -1.63 -6.92 -1.31
N GLY A 43 -1.65 -6.98 -2.65
CA GLY A 43 -2.77 -6.45 -3.43
C GLY A 43 -2.91 -4.93 -3.23
N HIS A 44 -4.14 -4.44 -3.12
CA HIS A 44 -4.40 -3.02 -2.84
C HIS A 44 -4.17 -2.70 -1.36
N LEU A 45 -3.32 -1.70 -1.11
CA LEU A 45 -3.03 -1.18 0.24
C LEU A 45 -4.07 -0.16 0.73
N LEU A 46 -4.75 0.47 -0.22
CA LEU A 46 -5.76 1.50 0.00
C LEU A 46 -7.04 1.07 -0.71
N GLU A 47 -8.17 1.42 -0.13
CA GLU A 47 -9.51 1.22 -0.68
C GLU A 47 -10.25 2.57 -0.74
N PRO A 48 -11.18 2.76 -1.69
CA PRO A 48 -12.04 3.94 -1.67
C PRO A 48 -12.83 4.00 -0.36
N ILE A 49 -13.06 5.21 0.16
CA ILE A 49 -13.97 5.37 1.30
C ILE A 49 -15.42 5.19 0.83
N GLU A 50 -16.31 4.86 1.76
CA GLU A 50 -17.73 4.64 1.45
C GLU A 50 -18.45 5.97 1.16
N PRO A 51 -19.55 5.99 0.38
CA PRO A 51 -20.35 7.20 0.14
C PRO A 51 -20.71 7.96 1.42
N GLY A 52 -21.08 7.23 2.49
CA GLY A 52 -21.42 7.81 3.79
C GLY A 52 -20.26 8.49 4.52
N ASP A 53 -19.01 8.13 4.18
CA ASP A 53 -17.80 8.76 4.73
C ASP A 53 -17.49 10.08 4.02
N TYR A 54 -17.95 10.27 2.78
CA TYR A 54 -17.90 11.57 2.10
C TYR A 54 -18.95 12.53 2.63
N ARG A 55 -20.20 12.07 2.73
CA ARG A 55 -21.35 12.85 3.17
C ARG A 55 -22.30 11.99 4.00
N PRO A 56 -22.63 12.35 5.26
CA PRO A 56 -23.48 11.53 6.11
C PRO A 56 -24.84 11.17 5.49
N GLU A 57 -25.42 12.05 4.68
CA GLU A 57 -26.68 11.82 3.97
C GLU A 57 -26.61 10.69 2.92
N TRP A 58 -25.42 10.39 2.39
CA TRP A 58 -25.20 9.32 1.41
C TRP A 58 -25.13 7.93 2.05
N ARG A 59 -25.07 7.85 3.39
CA ARG A 59 -25.07 6.57 4.11
C ARG A 59 -26.33 5.74 3.87
N ARG A 60 -27.47 6.41 3.63
CA ARG A 60 -28.73 5.75 3.25
C ARG A 60 -29.01 6.01 1.77
N TRP A 61 -29.16 4.93 1.01
CA TRP A 61 -29.42 5.00 -0.41
C TRP A 61 -30.83 5.52 -0.69
N ARG A 62 -30.93 6.54 -1.55
CA ARG A 62 -32.17 7.15 -2.05
C ARG A 62 -31.96 7.55 -3.50
N MET A 63 -32.97 7.35 -4.35
CA MET A 63 -32.87 7.66 -5.78
C MET A 63 -32.62 9.15 -6.00
N GLU A 64 -33.23 10.00 -5.18
CA GLU A 64 -33.08 11.47 -5.21
C GLU A 64 -31.64 11.96 -4.96
N LEU A 65 -30.79 11.13 -4.35
CA LEU A 65 -29.39 11.48 -4.03
C LEU A 65 -28.41 11.01 -5.10
N LEU A 66 -28.89 10.33 -6.14
CA LEU A 66 -28.04 9.83 -7.22
C LEU A 66 -27.93 10.89 -8.35
N PRO A 67 -26.75 10.99 -8.99
CA PRO A 67 -25.53 10.25 -8.70
C PRO A 67 -24.73 10.85 -7.53
N MET A 68 -24.14 9.99 -6.68
CA MET A 68 -23.23 10.39 -5.60
C MET A 68 -21.80 10.50 -6.14
N ILE A 69 -21.39 11.71 -6.55
CA ILE A 69 -20.06 11.97 -7.11
C ILE A 69 -19.29 12.89 -6.13
N PRO A 70 -18.24 12.40 -5.46
CA PRO A 70 -17.39 13.23 -4.61
C PRO A 70 -16.68 14.32 -5.41
N GLU A 71 -16.47 15.48 -4.78
CA GLU A 71 -15.60 16.55 -5.33
C GLU A 71 -14.14 16.10 -5.32
N ASP A 72 -13.71 15.48 -4.22
CA ASP A 72 -12.39 14.89 -4.05
C ASP A 72 -12.50 13.40 -3.75
N TRP A 73 -11.84 12.57 -4.56
CA TRP A 73 -11.81 11.12 -4.36
C TRP A 73 -10.86 10.76 -3.21
N GLN A 74 -11.43 10.18 -2.16
CA GLN A 74 -10.71 9.80 -0.95
C GLN A 74 -10.53 8.29 -0.86
N ARG A 75 -9.47 7.90 -0.14
CA ARG A 75 -9.10 6.50 0.07
C ARG A 75 -8.64 6.33 1.51
N ARG A 76 -8.80 5.12 2.04
CA ARG A 76 -8.33 4.75 3.38
C ARG A 76 -7.44 3.50 3.32
N PRO A 77 -6.55 3.30 4.29
CA PRO A 77 -5.85 2.04 4.47
C PRO A 77 -6.82 0.87 4.58
N LYS A 78 -6.56 -0.19 3.84
CA LYS A 78 -7.29 -1.45 3.98
C LYS A 78 -6.79 -2.17 5.25
N GLU A 79 -7.71 -2.60 6.11
CA GLU A 79 -7.38 -3.06 7.46
C GLU A 79 -6.43 -4.26 7.50
N ASP A 80 -6.60 -5.22 6.60
CA ASP A 80 -5.85 -6.48 6.53
C ASP A 80 -4.39 -6.32 6.09
N VAL A 81 -4.02 -5.15 5.58
CA VAL A 81 -2.67 -4.85 5.05
C VAL A 81 -2.01 -3.66 5.74
N ARG A 82 -2.57 -3.21 6.87
CA ARG A 82 -2.09 -2.04 7.62
C ARG A 82 -0.64 -2.15 8.09
N ASP A 83 -0.22 -3.33 8.53
CA ASP A 83 1.17 -3.58 8.95
C ASP A 83 2.15 -3.39 7.79
N GLN A 84 1.79 -3.90 6.61
CA GLN A 84 2.61 -3.76 5.42
C GLN A 84 2.65 -2.30 4.94
N LEU A 85 1.52 -1.58 4.99
CA LEU A 85 1.47 -0.16 4.67
C LEU A 85 2.38 0.65 5.62
N THR A 86 2.33 0.37 6.92
CA THR A 86 3.19 1.02 7.92
C THR A 86 4.68 0.80 7.64
N VAL A 87 5.06 -0.43 7.23
CA VAL A 87 6.43 -0.71 6.80
C VAL A 87 6.80 0.14 5.58
N LEU A 88 5.93 0.21 4.58
CA LEU A 88 6.19 0.99 3.36
C LEU A 88 6.30 2.49 3.65
N GLU A 89 5.42 3.07 4.47
CA GLU A 89 5.49 4.48 4.89
C GLU A 89 6.82 4.81 5.56
N ARG A 90 7.27 3.94 6.48
CA ARG A 90 8.57 4.10 7.14
C ARG A 90 9.72 4.04 6.12
N LEU A 91 9.68 3.09 5.18
CA LEU A 91 10.73 2.92 4.20
C LEU A 91 10.76 4.04 3.16
N THR A 92 9.61 4.55 2.71
CA THR A 92 9.56 5.70 1.78
C THR A 92 10.02 6.99 2.44
N ALA A 93 9.76 7.19 3.73
CA ALA A 93 10.28 8.35 4.46
C ALA A 93 11.81 8.36 4.60
N GLN A 94 12.46 7.19 4.51
CA GLN A 94 13.91 7.04 4.61
C GLN A 94 14.62 7.03 3.24
N ALA A 95 13.85 6.96 2.15
CA ALA A 95 14.35 6.72 0.80
C ALA A 95 15.10 7.92 0.24
#